data_AF-A0A3E3EDX9-F1
#
_entry.id   AF-A0A3E3EDX9-F1
#
_cell.length_a   1.000
_cell.length_b   1.000
_cell.length_c   1.000
_cell.angle_alpha   90.00
_cell.angle_beta   90.00
_cell.angle_gamma   90.00
#
_symmetry.space_group_name_H-M   'P 1'
#
loop_
_entity.id
_entity.type
_entity.pdbx_description
1 polymer ?
#
loop_
_entity_poly.entity_id
_entity_poly.type
_entity_poly.pdbx_seq_one_letter_code
_entity_poly.pdbx_strand_id
1 'polypeptide(L)'
;MPELPEVETVRRTLKNFVLNKKIISIDVLYPNIIEDDVEEFIEACTNQTINDIDRAGKFLIFKLDDIAFVSHLRMEGKYHYVEHDEPLNKHDHIIFNLDDNKQLRYNDTRKFGRMKLVSLDNYMNEIPLCKLGPEPFNAKLEDIYPKLHKSNLPIKHAILDQSIIAGIGNIYANEICFAMGLNPNTPACKLTKKSVQELIEVSSAILNEAIAQGGTTIHSFSANGIDGLFQVKLKAHLQKVCPICGGEITKVAIKGRGTYYCKHCQKRRR
;
A
#
# COMPACT_ATOMS: atom_id res chain seq x y z
N MET A 1 -8.18 1.86 -0.82
CA MET A 1 -7.06 1.15 -0.17
C MET A 1 -5.81 1.72 -0.81
N PRO A 2 -5.00 2.50 -0.08
CA PRO A 2 -3.65 2.83 -0.53
C PRO A 2 -2.91 1.56 -0.95
N GLU A 3 -2.31 1.62 -2.13
CA GLU A 3 -1.40 0.60 -2.63
C GLU A 3 0.03 1.12 -2.45
N LEU A 4 1.04 0.40 -2.95
CA LEU A 4 2.44 0.77 -2.71
C LEU A 4 2.77 2.24 -3.04
N PRO A 5 2.37 2.80 -4.21
CA PRO A 5 2.70 4.18 -4.57
C PRO A 5 2.12 5.22 -3.61
N GLU A 6 0.89 5.01 -3.14
CA GLU A 6 0.28 5.94 -2.18
C GLU A 6 0.92 5.82 -0.80
N VAL A 7 1.26 4.60 -0.35
CA VAL A 7 1.98 4.41 0.92
C VAL A 7 3.38 5.03 0.86
N GLU A 8 4.08 4.92 -0.27
CA GLU A 8 5.37 5.58 -0.48
C GLU A 8 5.24 7.11 -0.46
N THR A 9 4.16 7.64 -1.02
CA THR A 9 3.87 9.09 -0.99
C THR A 9 3.60 9.57 0.43
N VAL A 10 2.80 8.82 1.20
CA VAL A 10 2.56 9.10 2.63
C VAL A 10 3.87 9.04 3.42
N ARG A 11 4.71 8.03 3.19
CA ARG A 11 6.02 7.89 3.85
C ARG A 11 6.90 9.11 3.63
N ARG A 12 7.08 9.53 2.37
CA ARG A 12 7.89 10.71 2.01
C ARG A 12 7.35 11.99 2.63
N THR A 13 6.02 12.12 2.64
CA THR A 13 5.35 13.29 3.22
C THR A 13 5.55 13.34 4.72
N LEU A 14 5.29 12.24 5.43
CA LEU A 14 5.47 12.15 6.88
C LEU A 14 6.91 12.49 7.29
N LYS A 15 7.90 11.99 6.54
CA LYS A 15 9.31 12.30 6.83
C LYS A 15 9.61 13.80 6.88
N ASN A 16 8.93 14.60 6.06
CA ASN A 16 9.15 16.06 6.06
C ASN A 16 8.60 16.75 7.32
N PHE A 17 7.71 16.11 8.06
CA PHE A 17 7.01 16.72 9.21
C PHE A 17 7.44 16.15 10.55
N VAL A 18 7.62 14.82 10.65
CA VAL A 18 7.72 14.16 11.96
C VAL A 18 9.11 13.60 12.28
N LEU A 19 10.09 13.69 11.38
CA LEU A 19 11.44 13.24 11.70
C LEU A 19 12.06 14.08 12.81
N ASN A 20 12.81 13.39 13.67
CA ASN A 20 13.48 13.93 14.85
C ASN A 20 12.52 14.54 15.89
N LYS A 21 11.22 14.23 15.80
CA LYS A 21 10.23 14.61 16.82
C LYS A 21 10.12 13.52 17.86
N LYS A 22 10.08 13.94 19.13
CA LYS A 22 9.90 13.02 20.25
C LYS A 22 8.43 12.83 20.55
N ILE A 23 8.01 11.58 20.72
CA ILE A 23 6.66 11.22 21.17
C ILE A 23 6.60 11.44 22.68
N ILE A 24 5.83 12.43 23.13
CA ILE A 24 5.67 12.79 24.54
C ILE A 24 4.63 11.91 25.22
N SER A 25 3.55 11.59 24.52
CA SER A 25 2.49 10.69 24.98
C SER A 25 1.67 10.19 23.80
N ILE A 26 0.90 9.13 24.03
CA ILE A 26 0.03 8.54 23.02
C ILE A 26 -1.37 8.35 23.60
N ASP A 27 -2.37 8.92 22.94
CA ASP A 27 -3.78 8.70 23.27
C ASP A 27 -4.39 7.68 22.29
N VAL A 28 -4.89 6.56 22.83
CA VAL A 28 -5.53 5.49 22.05
C VAL A 28 -7.04 5.51 22.29
N LEU A 29 -7.77 6.14 21.37
CA LEU A 29 -9.23 6.28 21.42
C LEU A 29 -9.97 5.05 20.85
N TYR A 30 -9.29 4.24 20.03
CA TYR A 30 -9.81 2.98 19.51
C TYR A 30 -8.78 1.85 19.60
N PRO A 31 -8.78 1.09 20.72
CA PRO A 31 -7.82 0.02 21.02
C PRO A 31 -7.59 -1.00 19.89
N ASN A 32 -8.64 -1.42 19.17
CA ASN A 32 -8.56 -2.51 18.18
C ASN A 32 -7.70 -2.19 16.93
N ILE A 33 -7.15 -0.98 16.82
CA ILE A 33 -6.12 -0.66 15.82
C ILE A 33 -4.77 -1.21 16.25
N ILE A 34 -4.46 -1.24 17.54
CA ILE A 34 -3.24 -1.85 18.07
C ILE A 34 -3.44 -3.37 18.07
N GLU A 35 -2.52 -4.12 17.43
CA GLU A 35 -2.58 -5.59 17.40
C GLU A 35 -1.98 -6.22 18.66
N ASP A 36 -1.01 -5.56 19.29
CA ASP A 36 -0.42 -5.95 20.56
C ASP A 36 -1.25 -5.42 21.74
N ASP A 37 -0.73 -5.57 22.96
CA ASP A 37 -1.31 -4.91 24.12
C ASP A 37 -1.18 -3.38 23.99
N VAL A 38 -2.24 -2.65 24.33
CA VAL A 38 -2.29 -1.19 24.18
C VAL A 38 -1.35 -0.50 25.15
N GLU A 39 -1.25 -0.98 26.38
CA GLU A 39 -0.39 -0.39 27.41
C GLU A 39 1.08 -0.63 27.03
N GLU A 40 1.42 -1.84 26.57
CA GLU A 40 2.74 -2.17 26.04
C GLU A 40 3.11 -1.26 24.85
N PHE A 41 2.20 -1.05 23.89
CA PHE A 41 2.43 -0.17 22.76
C PHE A 41 2.72 1.27 23.19
N ILE A 42 1.93 1.80 24.13
CA ILE A 42 2.09 3.17 24.64
C ILE A 42 3.41 3.30 25.40
N GLU A 43 3.70 2.38 26.32
CA GLU A 43 4.94 2.38 27.12
C GLU A 43 6.16 2.30 26.21
N ALA A 44 6.15 1.38 25.25
CA ALA A 44 7.27 1.19 24.34
C ALA A 44 7.51 2.41 23.44
N CYS A 45 6.47 3.09 22.94
CA CYS A 45 6.66 4.20 21.99
C CYS A 45 6.81 5.57 22.66
N THR A 46 6.36 5.73 23.91
CA THR A 46 6.42 7.01 24.63
C THR A 46 7.88 7.36 24.98
N ASN A 47 8.20 8.65 24.93
CA ASN A 47 9.54 9.20 25.12
C ASN A 47 10.60 8.76 24.11
N GLN A 48 10.22 8.19 22.96
CA GLN A 48 11.14 7.92 21.87
C GLN A 48 11.04 8.94 20.73
N THR A 49 12.13 9.07 19.98
CA THR A 49 12.26 9.97 18.83
C THR A 49 11.96 9.22 17.54
N ILE A 50 11.18 9.82 16.63
CA ILE A 50 10.94 9.25 15.30
C ILE A 50 12.18 9.52 14.43
N ASN A 51 13.06 8.52 14.33
CA ASN A 51 14.34 8.61 13.64
C ASN A 51 14.21 8.38 12.14
N ASP A 52 13.31 7.47 11.73
CA ASP A 52 13.06 7.24 10.32
C ASP A 52 11.65 6.67 10.05
N ILE A 53 11.23 6.71 8.78
CA ILE A 53 10.03 6.01 8.31
C ILE A 53 10.36 5.21 7.05
N ASP A 54 10.33 3.88 7.18
CA ASP A 54 10.53 2.94 6.09
C ASP A 54 9.18 2.42 5.54
N ARG A 55 9.22 1.66 4.44
CA ARG A 55 8.04 1.00 3.86
C ARG A 55 8.41 -0.37 3.31
N ALA A 56 7.57 -1.35 3.62
CA ALA A 56 7.58 -2.67 3.00
C ALA A 56 6.21 -2.97 2.42
N GLY A 57 6.11 -3.13 1.10
CA GLY A 57 4.82 -3.28 0.42
C GLY A 57 3.86 -2.12 0.72
N LYS A 58 2.79 -2.39 1.47
CA LYS A 58 1.74 -1.41 1.85
C LYS A 58 1.77 -1.03 3.34
N PHE A 59 2.87 -1.34 4.01
CA PHE A 59 3.10 -1.04 5.42
C PHE A 59 4.07 0.13 5.54
N LEU A 60 3.79 1.06 6.45
CA LEU A 60 4.75 2.04 6.97
C LEU A 60 5.45 1.42 8.17
N ILE A 61 6.74 1.70 8.36
CA ILE A 61 7.51 1.28 9.52
C ILE A 61 8.12 2.53 10.14
N PHE A 62 7.61 2.94 11.30
CA PHE A 62 8.18 4.04 12.07
C PHE A 62 9.31 3.49 12.92
N LYS A 63 10.52 3.97 12.67
CA LYS A 63 11.73 3.61 13.43
C LYS A 63 11.93 4.64 14.52
N LEU A 64 11.86 4.18 15.77
CA LEU A 64 12.07 5.01 16.94
C LEU A 64 13.53 4.87 17.41
N ASP A 65 13.81 5.12 18.69
CA ASP A 65 15.16 5.02 19.26
C ASP A 65 15.56 3.56 19.46
N ASP A 66 14.73 2.78 20.15
CA ASP A 66 15.03 1.39 20.53
C ASP A 66 14.08 0.37 19.87
N ILE A 67 12.95 0.84 19.37
CA ILE A 67 11.90 -0.02 18.79
C ILE A 67 11.41 0.53 17.46
N ALA A 68 10.64 -0.27 16.73
CA ALA A 68 9.87 0.21 15.61
C ALA A 68 8.41 -0.23 15.73
N PHE A 69 7.52 0.44 15.02
CA PHE A 69 6.17 -0.07 14.84
C PHE A 69 5.75 -0.03 13.38
N VAL A 70 5.02 -1.06 12.98
CA VAL A 70 4.41 -1.21 11.67
C VAL A 70 3.04 -0.58 11.70
N SER A 71 2.68 0.18 10.66
CA SER A 71 1.35 0.76 10.46
C SER A 71 0.81 0.41 9.08
N HIS A 72 -0.39 -0.16 9.02
CA HIS A 72 -1.08 -0.47 7.77
C HIS A 72 -2.35 0.37 7.62
N LEU A 73 -2.36 1.28 6.65
CA LEU A 73 -3.47 2.23 6.40
C LEU A 73 -4.80 1.55 6.00
N ARG A 74 -4.72 0.33 5.45
CA ARG A 74 -5.87 -0.44 4.94
C ARG A 74 -6.69 0.40 3.96
N MET A 75 -7.99 0.57 4.16
CA MET A 75 -8.86 1.10 3.11
C MET A 75 -8.81 2.61 3.03
N GLU A 76 -8.92 3.27 4.19
CA GLU A 76 -9.19 4.71 4.34
C GLU A 76 -8.34 5.36 5.44
N GLY A 77 -7.39 4.63 6.02
CA GLY A 77 -6.48 5.17 7.04
C GLY A 77 -5.65 6.33 6.50
N LYS A 78 -5.47 7.33 7.36
CA LYS A 78 -4.79 8.59 7.08
C LYS A 78 -3.94 9.02 8.26
N TYR A 79 -2.93 9.81 7.98
CA TYR A 79 -2.21 10.56 9.01
C TYR A 79 -2.46 12.05 8.82
N HIS A 80 -2.61 12.76 9.92
CA HIS A 80 -2.68 14.22 9.98
C HIS A 80 -1.61 14.71 10.94
N TYR A 81 -0.87 15.75 10.56
CA TYR A 81 0.07 16.44 11.43
C TYR A 81 -0.47 17.86 11.63
N VAL A 82 -0.91 18.14 12.85
CA VAL A 82 -1.80 19.27 13.19
C VAL A 82 -1.37 19.93 14.50
N GLU A 83 -1.82 21.16 14.74
CA GLU A 83 -1.59 21.83 16.02
C GLU A 83 -2.30 21.09 17.17
N HIS A 84 -1.73 21.15 18.37
CA HIS A 84 -2.26 20.42 19.54
C HIS A 84 -3.71 20.82 19.90
N ASP A 85 -4.08 22.07 19.70
CA ASP A 85 -5.40 22.64 20.01
C ASP A 85 -6.44 22.45 18.91
N GLU A 86 -6.07 21.88 17.74
CA GLU A 86 -7.04 21.59 16.70
C GLU A 86 -8.10 20.59 17.20
N PRO A 87 -9.41 20.82 16.97
CA PRO A 87 -10.44 19.91 17.42
C PRO A 87 -10.26 18.49 16.90
N LEU A 88 -10.53 17.49 17.76
CA LEU A 88 -10.51 16.09 17.35
C LEU A 88 -11.62 15.80 16.35
N ASN A 89 -11.29 15.06 15.31
CA ASN A 89 -12.29 14.46 14.44
C ASN A 89 -12.82 13.17 15.07
N LYS A 90 -14.11 12.86 14.85
CA LYS A 90 -14.75 11.60 15.30
C LYS A 90 -13.98 10.32 14.87
N HIS A 91 -13.20 10.42 13.80
CA HIS A 91 -12.45 9.30 13.24
C HIS A 91 -10.95 9.34 13.56
N ASP A 92 -10.49 10.29 14.39
CA ASP A 92 -9.15 10.24 14.96
C ASP A 92 -9.13 9.18 16.05
N HIS A 93 -8.25 8.20 15.92
CA HIS A 93 -8.24 7.02 16.78
C HIS A 93 -6.97 6.83 17.59
N ILE A 94 -5.82 7.20 17.02
CA ILE A 94 -4.53 7.18 17.71
C ILE A 94 -3.92 8.58 17.58
N ILE A 95 -3.49 9.16 18.68
CA ILE A 95 -2.91 10.51 18.71
C ILE A 95 -1.52 10.40 19.33
N PHE A 96 -0.49 10.71 18.55
CA PHE A 96 0.87 10.83 19.05
C PHE A 96 1.12 12.31 19.35
N ASN A 97 1.23 12.66 20.63
CA ASN A 97 1.60 14.01 21.07
C ASN A 97 3.10 14.18 20.90
N LEU A 98 3.53 15.21 20.17
CA LEU A 98 4.93 15.45 19.83
C LEU A 98 5.51 16.62 20.63
N ASP A 99 6.83 16.69 20.70
CA ASP A 99 7.60 17.66 21.50
C ASP A 99 7.63 19.10 20.94
N ASP A 100 6.97 19.32 19.81
CA ASP A 100 6.88 20.62 19.14
C ASP A 100 5.48 21.24 19.19
N ASN A 101 4.71 20.88 20.22
CA ASN A 101 3.32 21.33 20.45
C ASN A 101 2.35 20.94 19.31
N LYS A 102 2.67 19.86 18.59
CA LYS A 102 1.84 19.30 17.52
C LYS A 102 1.49 17.85 17.79
N GLN A 103 0.56 17.35 17.00
CA GLN A 103 0.10 15.97 17.08
C GLN A 103 0.17 15.30 15.72
N LEU A 104 0.66 14.07 15.72
CA LEU A 104 0.45 13.15 14.61
C LEU A 104 -0.78 12.29 14.92
N ARG A 105 -1.88 12.51 14.21
CA ARG A 105 -3.15 11.79 14.40
C ARG A 105 -3.35 10.75 13.32
N TYR A 106 -3.65 9.52 13.72
CA TYR A 106 -4.13 8.47 12.83
C TYR A 106 -5.66 8.48 12.74
N ASN A 107 -6.17 8.75 11.54
CA ASN A 107 -7.58 8.82 11.25
C ASN A 107 -8.03 7.63 10.40
N ASP A 108 -9.10 6.92 10.78
CA ASP A 108 -9.67 5.86 9.95
C ASP A 108 -11.19 5.75 10.12
N THR A 109 -11.93 6.21 9.13
CA THR A 109 -13.40 6.13 9.04
C THR A 109 -13.94 4.71 9.17
N ARG A 110 -13.17 3.69 8.75
CA ARG A 110 -13.59 2.28 8.70
C ARG A 110 -12.98 1.42 9.81
N LYS A 111 -12.03 1.97 10.58
CA LYS A 111 -11.38 1.29 11.72
C LYS A 111 -10.71 -0.04 11.35
N PHE A 112 -10.17 -0.12 10.13
CA PHE A 112 -9.48 -1.29 9.62
C PHE A 112 -7.97 -1.20 9.81
N GLY A 113 -7.43 0.00 9.99
CA GLY A 113 -6.06 0.29 10.33
C GLY A 113 -5.49 -0.64 11.38
N ARG A 114 -4.22 -1.01 11.23
CA ARG A 114 -3.51 -1.83 12.21
C ARG A 114 -2.15 -1.24 12.50
N MET A 115 -1.77 -1.26 13.77
CA MET A 115 -0.42 -0.92 14.25
C MET A 115 0.11 -2.05 15.11
N LYS A 116 1.41 -2.31 15.00
CA LYS A 116 2.06 -3.40 15.72
C LYS A 116 3.52 -3.07 16.03
N LEU A 117 3.98 -3.32 17.26
CA LEU A 117 5.39 -3.25 17.64
C LEU A 117 6.20 -4.33 16.91
N VAL A 118 7.44 -3.98 16.58
CA VAL A 118 8.44 -4.85 15.96
C VAL A 118 9.85 -4.45 16.40
N SER A 119 10.81 -5.35 16.31
CA SER A 119 12.22 -5.03 16.54
C SER A 119 12.73 -4.00 15.53
N LEU A 120 13.45 -2.99 16.03
CA LEU A 120 14.11 -1.99 15.18
C LEU A 120 15.11 -2.61 14.20
N ASP A 121 15.86 -3.63 14.63
CA ASP A 121 16.92 -4.25 13.84
C ASP A 121 16.41 -5.39 12.93
N ASN A 122 15.25 -5.97 13.26
CA ASN A 122 14.80 -7.22 12.65
C ASN A 122 13.35 -7.20 12.14
N TYR A 123 12.71 -6.03 12.05
CA TYR A 123 11.29 -5.88 11.68
C TYR A 123 10.88 -6.65 10.42
N MET A 124 11.76 -6.76 9.41
CA MET A 124 11.46 -7.47 8.16
C MET A 124 11.20 -8.97 8.35
N ASN A 125 11.73 -9.56 9.43
CA ASN A 125 11.55 -10.98 9.76
C ASN A 125 10.37 -11.23 10.73
N GLU A 126 9.63 -10.19 11.10
CA GLU A 126 8.48 -10.29 11.98
C GLU A 126 7.15 -10.19 11.24
N ILE A 127 6.08 -10.73 11.84
CA ILE A 127 4.73 -10.62 11.30
C ILE A 127 4.26 -9.15 11.47
N PRO A 128 3.70 -8.52 10.43
CA PRO A 128 3.23 -9.11 9.17
C PRO A 128 4.23 -9.11 8.01
N LEU A 129 5.41 -8.52 8.17
CA LEU A 129 6.37 -8.23 7.11
C LEU A 129 7.06 -9.48 6.54
N CYS A 130 7.37 -10.48 7.37
CA CYS A 130 8.02 -11.71 6.93
C CYS A 130 7.17 -12.58 5.98
N LYS A 131 5.87 -12.29 5.88
CA LYS A 131 4.94 -12.96 4.96
C LYS A 131 4.88 -12.29 3.58
N LEU A 132 5.55 -11.15 3.40
CA LEU A 132 5.56 -10.44 2.14
C LEU A 132 6.45 -11.14 1.12
N GLY A 133 5.98 -11.16 -0.13
CA GLY A 133 6.83 -11.43 -1.28
C GLY A 133 7.78 -10.28 -1.54
N PRO A 134 8.67 -10.41 -2.53
CA PRO A 134 9.58 -9.33 -2.90
C PRO A 134 8.82 -8.08 -3.34
N GLU A 135 9.46 -6.93 -3.13
CA GLU A 135 9.06 -5.67 -3.75
C GLU A 135 9.17 -5.79 -5.28
N PRO A 136 8.25 -5.20 -6.06
CA PRO A 136 8.26 -5.30 -7.53
C PRO A 136 9.61 -4.92 -8.15
N PHE A 137 10.26 -3.88 -7.63
CA PHE A 137 11.53 -3.35 -8.11
C PHE A 137 12.73 -4.27 -7.89
N ASN A 138 12.63 -5.18 -6.92
CA ASN A 138 13.68 -6.11 -6.52
C ASN A 138 13.31 -7.57 -6.83
N ALA A 139 12.11 -7.82 -7.36
CA ALA A 139 11.61 -9.14 -7.61
C ALA A 139 12.38 -9.81 -8.74
N LYS A 140 12.78 -11.06 -8.53
CA LYS A 140 13.40 -11.88 -9.55
C LYS A 140 12.45 -12.96 -10.04
N LEU A 141 12.74 -13.49 -11.23
CA LEU A 141 11.94 -14.54 -11.85
C LEU A 141 11.80 -15.76 -10.94
N GLU A 142 12.89 -16.16 -10.29
CA GLU A 142 12.98 -17.30 -9.38
C GLU A 142 12.08 -17.15 -8.13
N ASP A 143 11.82 -15.93 -7.68
CA ASP A 143 10.97 -15.67 -6.50
C ASP A 143 9.48 -15.74 -6.83
N ILE A 144 9.12 -15.35 -8.06
CA ILE A 144 7.72 -15.14 -8.48
C ILE A 144 7.18 -16.33 -9.27
N TYR A 145 7.96 -16.83 -10.24
CA TYR A 145 7.49 -17.86 -11.18
C TYR A 145 6.99 -19.12 -10.48
N PRO A 146 7.71 -19.72 -9.50
CA PRO A 146 7.23 -20.92 -8.82
C PRO A 146 5.91 -20.71 -8.07
N LYS A 147 5.70 -19.52 -7.49
CA LYS A 147 4.47 -19.17 -6.75
C LYS A 147 3.28 -19.01 -7.70
N LEU A 148 3.46 -18.28 -8.81
CA LEU A 148 2.42 -18.15 -9.84
C LEU A 148 2.10 -19.48 -10.52
N HIS A 149 3.12 -20.29 -10.82
CA HIS A 149 2.94 -21.56 -11.52
C HIS A 149 2.17 -22.60 -10.69
N LYS A 150 2.22 -22.51 -9.35
CA LYS A 150 1.42 -23.34 -8.43
C LYS A 150 -0.03 -22.85 -8.27
N SER A 151 -0.36 -21.67 -8.78
CA SER A 151 -1.68 -21.05 -8.57
C SER A 151 -2.58 -21.23 -9.79
N ASN A 152 -3.72 -21.91 -9.60
CA ASN A 152 -4.79 -21.98 -10.60
C ASN A 152 -5.70 -20.73 -10.59
N LEU A 153 -5.41 -19.74 -9.75
CA LEU A 153 -6.20 -18.53 -9.64
C LEU A 153 -6.01 -17.65 -10.89
N PRO A 154 -7.03 -16.85 -11.27
CA PRO A 154 -6.88 -15.79 -12.26
C PRO A 154 -5.64 -14.92 -12.00
N ILE A 155 -4.87 -14.57 -13.02
CA ILE A 155 -3.62 -13.83 -12.89
C ILE A 155 -3.82 -12.52 -12.13
N LYS A 156 -4.92 -11.80 -12.41
CA LYS A 156 -5.27 -10.56 -11.73
C LYS A 156 -5.53 -10.76 -10.24
N HIS A 157 -6.00 -11.94 -9.84
CA HIS A 157 -6.19 -12.28 -8.43
C HIS A 157 -4.87 -12.77 -7.80
N ALA A 158 -4.07 -13.55 -8.52
CA ALA A 158 -2.79 -14.06 -8.04
C ALA A 158 -1.83 -12.91 -7.68
N ILE A 159 -1.71 -11.87 -8.51
CA ILE A 159 -0.82 -10.73 -8.22
C ILE A 159 -1.33 -9.79 -7.11
N LEU A 160 -2.54 -10.02 -6.59
CA LEU A 160 -3.02 -9.33 -5.39
C LEU A 160 -2.54 -10.02 -4.11
N ASP A 161 -2.04 -11.25 -4.20
CA ASP A 161 -1.45 -11.97 -3.08
C ASP A 161 -0.11 -11.32 -2.72
N GLN A 162 -0.09 -10.67 -1.56
CA GLN A 162 1.09 -9.94 -1.09
C GLN A 162 2.26 -10.87 -0.76
N SER A 163 2.04 -12.19 -0.63
CA SER A 163 3.11 -13.19 -0.47
C SER A 163 3.79 -13.55 -1.80
N ILE A 164 3.13 -13.29 -2.93
CA ILE A 164 3.71 -13.46 -4.26
C ILE A 164 4.52 -12.23 -4.60
N ILE A 165 3.89 -11.06 -4.62
CA ILE A 165 4.53 -9.78 -4.95
C ILE A 165 3.91 -8.69 -4.09
N ALA A 166 4.74 -7.99 -3.31
CA ALA A 166 4.25 -7.01 -2.36
C ALA A 166 3.79 -5.73 -3.09
N GLY A 167 2.83 -5.02 -2.50
CA GLY A 167 2.54 -3.65 -2.91
C GLY A 167 1.50 -3.48 -4.03
N ILE A 168 1.30 -4.48 -4.88
CA ILE A 168 0.26 -4.44 -5.94
C ILE A 168 -1.12 -4.59 -5.30
N GLY A 169 -2.03 -3.66 -5.56
CA GLY A 169 -3.45 -3.78 -5.22
C GLY A 169 -4.33 -3.76 -6.46
N ASN A 170 -5.61 -3.43 -6.26
CA ASN A 170 -6.62 -3.61 -7.28
C ASN A 170 -6.47 -2.65 -8.46
N ILE A 171 -6.02 -1.42 -8.23
CA ILE A 171 -5.80 -0.43 -9.30
C ILE A 171 -4.65 -0.93 -10.17
N TYR A 172 -3.47 -1.10 -9.58
CA TYR A 172 -2.27 -1.44 -10.34
C TYR A 172 -2.35 -2.85 -10.95
N ALA A 173 -3.06 -3.80 -10.34
CA ALA A 173 -3.30 -5.11 -10.96
C ALA A 173 -4.11 -5.03 -12.27
N ASN A 174 -5.07 -4.09 -12.37
CA ASN A 174 -5.80 -3.87 -13.63
C ASN A 174 -4.88 -3.24 -14.68
N GLU A 175 -4.11 -2.22 -14.30
CA GLU A 175 -3.17 -1.53 -15.20
C GLU A 175 -2.07 -2.46 -15.72
N ILE A 176 -1.50 -3.32 -14.86
CA ILE A 176 -0.49 -4.32 -15.24
C ILE A 176 -1.08 -5.33 -16.23
N CYS A 177 -2.27 -5.89 -15.94
CA CYS A 177 -2.91 -6.82 -16.88
C CYS A 177 -3.21 -6.14 -18.22
N PHE A 178 -3.60 -4.87 -18.21
CA PHE A 178 -3.87 -4.10 -19.42
C PHE A 178 -2.61 -3.84 -20.23
N ALA A 179 -1.55 -3.36 -19.59
CA ALA A 179 -0.26 -3.06 -20.23
C ALA A 179 0.36 -4.30 -20.89
N MET A 180 0.21 -5.48 -20.28
CA MET A 180 0.68 -6.75 -20.84
C MET A 180 -0.27 -7.38 -21.88
N GLY A 181 -1.44 -6.78 -22.13
CA GLY A 181 -2.48 -7.41 -22.96
C GLY A 181 -2.98 -8.75 -22.39
N LEU A 182 -2.85 -8.99 -21.09
CA LEU A 182 -3.25 -10.23 -20.44
C LEU A 182 -4.72 -10.18 -20.05
N ASN A 183 -5.48 -11.20 -20.46
CA ASN A 183 -6.83 -11.38 -19.93
C ASN A 183 -6.75 -11.64 -18.41
N PRO A 184 -7.46 -10.87 -17.57
CA PRO A 184 -7.35 -10.97 -16.11
C PRO A 184 -7.84 -12.32 -15.57
N ASN A 185 -8.62 -13.08 -16.34
CA ASN A 185 -9.08 -14.45 -16.01
C ASN A 185 -8.11 -15.56 -16.46
N THR A 186 -6.99 -15.23 -17.11
CA THR A 186 -5.97 -16.23 -17.45
C THR A 186 -5.46 -16.88 -16.17
N PRO A 187 -5.49 -18.23 -16.03
CA PRO A 187 -4.92 -18.89 -14.85
C PRO A 187 -3.43 -18.55 -14.72
N ALA A 188 -2.98 -18.19 -13.51
CA ALA A 188 -1.60 -17.82 -13.25
C ALA A 188 -0.61 -18.94 -13.64
N CYS A 189 -1.01 -20.19 -13.42
CA CYS A 189 -0.25 -21.38 -13.81
C CYS A 189 0.04 -21.52 -15.31
N LYS A 190 -0.67 -20.78 -16.18
CA LYS A 190 -0.44 -20.80 -17.63
C LYS A 190 0.58 -19.75 -18.10
N LEU A 191 1.11 -18.90 -17.23
CA LEU A 191 2.13 -17.93 -17.62
C LEU A 191 3.47 -18.63 -17.83
N THR A 192 4.10 -18.36 -18.97
CA THR A 192 5.46 -18.80 -19.25
C THR A 192 6.47 -17.99 -18.42
N LYS A 193 7.68 -18.52 -18.21
CA LYS A 193 8.79 -17.77 -17.57
C LYS A 193 9.00 -16.38 -18.20
N LYS A 194 8.97 -16.30 -19.54
CA LYS A 194 9.06 -15.04 -20.28
C LYS A 194 7.93 -14.06 -19.91
N SER A 195 6.69 -14.56 -19.79
CA SER A 195 5.54 -13.72 -19.41
C SER A 195 5.64 -13.25 -17.96
N VAL A 196 6.20 -14.06 -17.05
CA VAL A 196 6.43 -13.64 -15.66
C VAL A 196 7.56 -12.62 -15.57
N GLN A 197 8.62 -12.76 -16.35
CA GLN A 197 9.68 -11.76 -16.45
C GLN A 197 9.12 -10.40 -16.92
N GLU A 198 8.34 -10.42 -18.01
CA GLU A 198 7.63 -9.23 -18.51
C GLU A 198 6.67 -8.64 -17.45
N LEU A 199 6.01 -9.48 -16.66
CA LEU A 199 5.14 -9.03 -15.57
C LEU A 199 5.91 -8.25 -14.51
N ILE A 200 7.10 -8.72 -14.11
CA ILE A 200 7.95 -8.04 -13.13
C ILE A 200 8.39 -6.67 -13.66
N GLU A 201 8.83 -6.62 -14.92
CA GLU A 201 9.27 -5.39 -15.59
C GLU A 201 8.14 -4.36 -15.71
N VAL A 202 6.98 -4.79 -16.21
CA VAL A 202 5.80 -3.92 -16.36
C VAL A 202 5.28 -3.45 -14.99
N SER A 203 5.26 -4.33 -13.98
CA SER A 203 4.86 -3.97 -12.62
C SER A 203 5.78 -2.89 -12.05
N SER A 204 7.09 -3.08 -12.19
CA SER A 204 8.09 -2.12 -11.73
C SER A 204 7.95 -0.78 -12.44
N ALA A 205 7.78 -0.78 -13.76
CA ALA A 205 7.63 0.44 -14.54
C ALA A 205 6.38 1.25 -14.13
N ILE A 206 5.22 0.59 -14.06
CA ILE A 206 3.96 1.24 -13.68
C ILE A 206 4.02 1.80 -12.27
N LEU A 207 4.55 1.03 -11.31
CA LEU A 207 4.62 1.47 -9.92
C LEU A 207 5.63 2.60 -9.71
N ASN A 208 6.77 2.57 -10.41
CA ASN A 208 7.72 3.69 -10.39
C ASN A 208 7.12 4.96 -10.99
N GLU A 209 6.38 4.84 -12.11
CA GLU A 209 5.67 5.98 -12.70
C GLU A 209 4.61 6.52 -11.74
N ALA A 210 3.86 5.64 -11.06
CA ALA A 210 2.89 6.04 -10.05
C ALA A 210 3.56 6.74 -8.86
N ILE A 211 4.66 6.21 -8.32
CA ILE A 211 5.41 6.87 -7.23
C ILE A 211 5.89 8.26 -7.65
N ALA A 212 6.42 8.40 -8.87
CA ALA A 212 6.91 9.68 -9.39
C ALA A 212 5.79 10.74 -9.50
N GLN A 213 4.53 10.30 -9.62
CA GLN A 213 3.34 11.13 -9.71
C GLN A 213 2.57 11.26 -8.38
N GLY A 214 3.15 10.79 -7.27
CA GLY A 214 2.50 10.83 -5.95
C GLY A 214 1.36 9.81 -5.77
N GLY A 215 1.32 8.76 -6.59
CA GLY A 215 0.25 7.77 -6.64
C GLY A 215 -1.03 8.30 -7.32
N THR A 216 -2.10 7.53 -7.19
CA THR A 216 -3.47 7.99 -7.49
C THR A 216 -4.00 8.84 -6.34
N THR A 217 -4.92 9.77 -6.60
CA THR A 217 -5.60 10.49 -5.52
C THR A 217 -6.34 9.52 -4.61
N ILE A 218 -5.71 9.19 -3.49
CA ILE A 218 -6.35 8.63 -2.32
C ILE A 218 -6.05 9.65 -1.23
N HIS A 219 -7.10 10.28 -0.68
CA HIS A 219 -6.99 11.32 0.34
C HIS A 219 -6.45 10.75 1.67
N SER A 220 -5.25 10.17 1.72
CA SER A 220 -4.66 9.56 2.91
C SER A 220 -3.76 10.51 3.71
N PHE A 221 -3.59 11.75 3.24
CA PHE A 221 -2.96 12.84 3.99
C PHE A 221 -3.67 14.16 3.63
N SER A 222 -4.63 14.59 4.45
CA SER A 222 -5.52 15.72 4.11
C SER A 222 -5.24 17.05 4.80
N ALA A 223 -4.03 17.26 5.35
CA ALA A 223 -3.66 18.59 5.86
C ALA A 223 -2.86 19.45 4.84
N ASN A 224 -2.04 18.86 3.95
CA ASN A 224 -1.13 19.63 3.07
C ASN A 224 -1.22 19.33 1.56
N GLY A 225 -2.37 18.87 1.05
CA GLY A 225 -2.72 19.01 -0.37
C GLY A 225 -1.88 18.25 -1.41
N ILE A 226 -1.30 17.10 -1.07
CA ILE A 226 -0.63 16.26 -2.08
C ILE A 226 -1.67 15.34 -2.72
N ASP A 227 -2.35 15.86 -3.74
CA ASP A 227 -3.14 15.03 -4.64
C ASP A 227 -2.19 14.30 -5.58
N GLY A 228 -2.12 12.97 -5.47
CA GLY A 228 -1.49 12.14 -6.49
C GLY A 228 -2.13 12.42 -7.85
N LEU A 229 -1.34 12.41 -8.92
CA LEU A 229 -1.78 12.73 -10.28
C LEU A 229 -1.95 11.49 -11.16
N PHE A 230 -1.60 10.29 -10.69
CA PHE A 230 -1.55 9.10 -11.53
C PHE A 230 -2.93 8.65 -12.05
N GLN A 231 -4.03 9.05 -11.41
CA GLN A 231 -5.40 8.74 -11.85
C GLN A 231 -5.68 9.19 -13.30
N VAL A 232 -5.04 10.27 -13.76
CA VAL A 232 -5.22 10.75 -15.14
C VAL A 232 -4.49 9.88 -16.17
N LYS A 233 -3.55 9.05 -15.72
CA LYS A 233 -2.77 8.13 -16.55
C LYS A 233 -3.32 6.70 -16.58
N LEU A 234 -4.36 6.41 -15.80
CA LEU A 234 -5.00 5.09 -15.77
C LEU A 234 -5.57 4.75 -17.15
N LYS A 235 -5.20 3.59 -17.68
CA LYS A 235 -5.59 3.14 -19.02
C LYS A 235 -6.75 2.16 -19.00
N ALA A 236 -6.97 1.46 -17.88
CA ALA A 236 -8.06 0.49 -17.75
C ALA A 236 -8.91 0.74 -16.50
N HIS A 237 -8.31 0.95 -15.34
CA HIS A 237 -9.04 1.09 -14.08
C HIS A 237 -9.96 2.30 -14.12
N LEU A 238 -11.26 2.08 -13.87
CA LEU A 238 -12.33 3.09 -13.94
C LEU A 238 -12.47 3.80 -15.30
N GLN A 239 -11.79 3.33 -16.34
CA GLN A 239 -11.95 3.85 -17.70
C GLN A 239 -13.16 3.24 -18.40
N LYS A 240 -13.72 3.98 -19.36
CA LYS A 240 -14.84 3.53 -20.21
C LYS A 240 -14.39 3.11 -21.60
N VAL A 241 -13.35 3.76 -22.13
CA VAL A 241 -12.86 3.57 -23.51
C VAL A 241 -11.41 3.14 -23.47
N CYS A 242 -11.08 2.12 -24.27
CA CYS A 242 -9.73 1.60 -24.39
C CYS A 242 -8.85 2.60 -25.16
N PRO A 243 -7.73 3.08 -24.60
CA PRO A 243 -6.87 4.04 -25.28
C PRO A 243 -6.10 3.44 -26.47
N ILE A 244 -6.09 2.11 -26.62
CA ILE A 244 -5.38 1.41 -27.71
C ILE A 244 -6.29 1.17 -28.92
N CYS A 245 -7.50 0.65 -28.70
CA CYS A 245 -8.38 0.23 -29.80
C CYS A 245 -9.69 1.02 -29.91
N GLY A 246 -9.97 1.96 -29.00
CA GLY A 246 -11.22 2.72 -28.96
C GLY A 246 -12.46 1.91 -28.51
N GLY A 247 -12.33 0.60 -28.28
CA GLY A 247 -13.42 -0.25 -27.79
C GLY A 247 -13.74 -0.02 -26.31
N GLU A 248 -14.85 -0.59 -25.83
CA GLU A 248 -15.29 -0.44 -24.44
C GLU A 248 -14.38 -1.18 -23.44
N ILE A 249 -14.12 -0.56 -22.29
CA ILE A 249 -13.54 -1.20 -21.11
C ILE A 249 -14.67 -1.84 -20.29
N THR A 250 -14.64 -3.16 -20.15
CA THR A 250 -15.64 -3.89 -19.38
C THR A 250 -15.25 -3.98 -17.92
N LYS A 251 -16.21 -3.71 -17.02
CA LYS A 251 -16.10 -3.98 -15.59
C LYS A 251 -16.74 -5.32 -15.23
N VAL A 252 -15.98 -6.22 -14.62
CA VAL A 252 -16.46 -7.52 -14.10
C VAL A 252 -15.97 -7.75 -12.67
N ALA A 253 -16.63 -8.63 -11.91
CA ALA A 253 -16.11 -9.08 -10.62
C ALA A 253 -15.33 -10.39 -10.80
N ILE A 254 -14.04 -10.39 -10.45
CA ILE A 254 -13.23 -11.62 -10.38
C ILE A 254 -12.90 -11.87 -8.92
N LYS A 255 -13.40 -12.99 -8.36
CA LYS A 255 -13.20 -13.37 -6.96
C LYS A 255 -13.51 -12.20 -5.99
N GLY A 256 -14.64 -11.53 -6.21
CA GLY A 256 -15.09 -10.41 -5.37
C GLY A 256 -14.33 -9.09 -5.55
N ARG A 257 -13.43 -8.98 -6.54
CA ARG A 257 -12.69 -7.74 -6.84
C ARG A 257 -13.12 -7.17 -8.19
N GLY A 258 -13.47 -5.88 -8.22
CA GLY A 258 -13.78 -5.15 -9.45
C GLY A 258 -12.58 -5.13 -10.40
N THR A 259 -12.78 -5.62 -11.60
CA THR A 259 -11.75 -5.78 -12.63
C THR A 259 -12.18 -5.03 -13.88
N TYR A 260 -11.29 -4.18 -14.39
CA TYR A 260 -11.50 -3.40 -15.60
C TYR A 260 -10.54 -3.91 -16.68
N TYR A 261 -11.05 -4.26 -17.86
CA TYR A 261 -10.21 -4.78 -18.93
C TYR A 261 -10.85 -4.58 -20.31
N CYS A 262 -10.03 -4.51 -21.35
CA CYS A 262 -10.49 -4.44 -22.74
C CYS A 262 -10.59 -5.84 -23.35
N LYS A 263 -11.78 -6.26 -23.80
CA LYS A 263 -11.98 -7.58 -24.43
C LYS A 263 -11.19 -7.75 -25.74
N HIS A 264 -10.92 -6.66 -26.45
CA HIS A 264 -10.20 -6.68 -27.73
C HIS A 264 -8.68 -6.77 -27.54
N CYS A 265 -8.12 -5.96 -26.64
CA CYS A 265 -6.68 -5.92 -26.38
C CYS A 265 -6.21 -7.04 -25.46
N GLN A 266 -7.05 -7.48 -24.52
CA GLN A 266 -6.70 -8.51 -23.52
C GLN A 266 -7.38 -9.85 -23.81
N LYS A 267 -6.94 -10.50 -24.89
CA LYS A 267 -7.51 -11.76 -25.35
C LYS A 267 -7.11 -12.91 -24.43
N ARG A 268 -8.03 -13.87 -24.25
CA ARG A 268 -7.73 -15.11 -23.53
C ARG A 268 -6.72 -15.90 -24.36
N ARG A 269 -5.51 -16.13 -23.82
CA ARG A 269 -4.55 -17.05 -24.44
C ARG A 269 -5.21 -18.44 -24.45
N ARG A 270 -5.43 -19.00 -25.65
CA ARG A 270 -5.95 -20.36 -25.82
C ARG A 270 -4.90 -21.35 -25.33
#